data_AF-A0A2R3Z0I7-F1
#
_entry.id   AF-A0A2R3Z0I7-F1
#
_cell.length_a   1.000
_cell.length_b   1.000
_cell.length_c   1.000
_cell.angle_alpha   90.00
_cell.angle_beta   90.00
_cell.angle_gamma   90.00
#
_symmetry.space_group_name_H-M   'P 1'
#
loop_
_entity.id
_entity.type
_entity.pdbx_description
1 polymer ?
#
loop_
_entity_poly.entity_id
_entity_poly.type
_entity_poly.pdbx_seq_one_letter_code
_entity_poly.pdbx_strand_id
1 'polypeptide(L)'
;MPNVQCNDTDVLCPVDCATAGIPTVNFDDCSPENNESEIEWIAISRSDSDDFADVEDATEWTTRIAQTAADPAPSPDNSIRMIRVIGDKPAPEVQNRTVSGGRQIQTAKNHTLNVEIDETNSDNYEFIRSTQCNPTYKLWYITRAGLVYGGICGIKAQAIFNLIQNRGDGEIEKYVGTVTWKDRIDPPRANFPLAGEVNF
;
A
#
# COMPACT_ATOMS: atom_id res chain seq x y z
N MET A 1 -4.94 19.80 -1.80
CA MET A 1 -3.65 19.75 -2.50
C MET A 1 -3.52 18.35 -3.06
N PRO A 2 -3.27 18.14 -4.36
CA PRO A 2 -3.05 16.80 -4.89
C PRO A 2 -1.83 16.21 -4.18
N ASN A 3 -1.98 15.00 -3.62
CA ASN A 3 -0.86 14.22 -3.10
C ASN A 3 0.04 13.91 -4.29
N VAL A 4 1.09 14.72 -4.49
CA VAL A 4 2.16 14.40 -5.43
C VAL A 4 2.94 13.27 -4.75
N GLN A 5 2.65 12.02 -5.13
CA GLN A 5 3.61 10.93 -4.98
C GLN A 5 4.88 11.38 -5.73
N CYS A 6 6.05 11.22 -5.13
CA CYS A 6 7.31 11.53 -5.81
C CYS A 6 7.38 10.82 -7.17
N ASN A 7 8.09 11.44 -8.11
CA ASN A 7 8.17 11.23 -9.56
C ASN A 7 8.46 9.81 -10.10
N ASP A 8 8.27 8.73 -9.35
CA ASP A 8 8.44 7.36 -9.84
C ASP A 8 7.34 6.94 -10.84
N THR A 9 6.19 7.64 -10.83
CA THR A 9 5.00 7.31 -11.65
C THR A 9 4.74 8.27 -12.81
N ASP A 10 5.35 9.46 -12.83
CA ASP A 10 4.97 10.54 -13.76
C ASP A 10 5.53 10.34 -15.19
N VAL A 11 6.47 9.41 -15.38
CA VAL A 11 7.08 9.09 -16.69
C VAL A 11 6.24 8.12 -17.53
N LEU A 12 5.32 7.37 -16.91
CA LEU A 12 4.49 6.38 -17.61
C LEU A 12 3.30 7.01 -18.35
N CYS A 13 2.90 8.22 -17.98
CA CYS A 13 1.83 8.95 -18.68
C CYS A 13 2.45 9.82 -19.78
N PRO A 14 2.25 9.51 -21.07
CA PRO A 14 2.82 10.32 -22.15
C PRO A 14 2.24 11.75 -22.11
N VAL A 15 3.12 12.74 -22.24
CA VAL A 15 2.75 14.17 -22.19
C VAL A 15 1.96 14.62 -23.40
N ASP A 16 2.05 13.88 -24.50
CA ASP A 16 1.24 14.06 -25.70
C ASP A 16 0.88 12.71 -26.33
N CYS A 17 -0.15 12.71 -27.17
CA CYS A 17 -0.59 11.49 -27.85
C CYS A 17 0.37 11.03 -28.96
N ALA A 18 1.36 11.85 -29.34
CA ALA A 18 2.32 11.53 -30.40
C ALA A 18 3.50 10.70 -29.87
N THR A 19 3.80 10.83 -28.58
CA THR A 19 4.85 10.11 -27.84
C THR A 19 4.32 8.90 -27.08
N ALA A 20 3.02 8.62 -27.16
CA ALA A 20 2.38 7.44 -26.59
C ALA A 20 2.84 6.17 -27.32
N GLY A 21 3.96 5.60 -26.88
CA GLY A 21 4.43 4.28 -27.30
C GLY A 21 3.73 3.15 -26.55
N ILE A 22 3.69 1.96 -27.15
CA ILE A 22 3.28 0.74 -26.45
C ILE A 22 4.53 0.17 -25.76
N PRO A 23 4.51 -0.04 -24.43
CA PRO A 23 5.64 -0.65 -23.73
C PRO A 23 5.82 -2.11 -24.13
N THR A 24 7.02 -2.65 -23.91
CA THR A 24 7.27 -4.09 -24.13
C THR A 24 6.33 -4.92 -23.27
N VAL A 25 5.71 -5.92 -23.88
CA VAL A 25 4.92 -6.94 -23.19
C VAL A 25 5.49 -8.30 -23.54
N ASN A 26 5.63 -9.19 -22.55
CA ASN A 26 6.14 -10.55 -22.73
C ASN A 26 5.11 -11.55 -22.23
N PHE A 27 4.79 -12.54 -23.05
CA PHE A 27 3.95 -13.69 -22.69
C PHE A 27 4.72 -14.95 -23.07
N ASP A 28 5.01 -15.78 -22.06
CA ASP A 28 5.64 -17.08 -22.27
C ASP A 28 4.55 -18.15 -22.33
N ASP A 29 4.33 -18.71 -23.53
CA ASP A 29 3.35 -19.78 -23.78
C ASP A 29 3.78 -21.11 -23.14
N CYS A 30 5.08 -21.30 -22.89
CA CYS A 30 5.65 -22.55 -22.38
C CYS A 30 5.83 -22.52 -20.86
N SER A 31 6.12 -21.36 -20.28
CA SER A 31 6.36 -21.15 -18.85
C SER A 31 5.76 -19.82 -18.36
N PRO A 32 4.42 -19.71 -18.31
CA PRO A 32 3.78 -18.48 -17.85
C PRO A 32 4.10 -18.20 -16.37
N GLU A 33 4.45 -16.96 -16.06
CA GLU A 33 4.63 -16.50 -14.70
C GLU A 33 3.28 -16.13 -14.08
N ASN A 34 2.90 -16.81 -13.00
CA ASN A 34 1.71 -16.50 -12.20
C ASN A 34 2.13 -16.16 -10.78
N ASN A 35 1.64 -15.03 -10.29
CA ASN A 35 1.96 -14.52 -8.95
C ASN A 35 0.72 -14.58 -8.05
N GLU A 36 0.89 -15.09 -6.83
CA GLU A 36 -0.15 -15.05 -5.80
C GLU A 36 -0.49 -13.59 -5.44
N SER A 37 -1.75 -13.20 -5.61
CA SER A 37 -2.19 -11.80 -5.52
C SER A 37 -2.65 -11.36 -4.13
N GLU A 38 -2.81 -12.29 -3.18
CA GLU A 38 -3.24 -11.97 -1.82
C GLU A 38 -2.22 -11.03 -1.16
N ILE A 39 -2.72 -9.97 -0.54
CA ILE A 39 -1.91 -9.07 0.28
C ILE A 39 -1.70 -9.74 1.62
N GLU A 40 -0.45 -10.01 1.95
CA GLU A 40 -0.07 -10.68 3.21
C GLU A 40 0.41 -9.69 4.26
N TRP A 41 1.03 -8.58 3.83
CA TRP A 41 1.55 -7.58 4.73
C TRP A 41 1.21 -6.17 4.29
N ILE A 42 0.94 -5.32 5.27
CA ILE A 42 0.99 -3.88 5.13
C ILE A 42 2.13 -3.35 5.99
N ALA A 43 3.05 -2.63 5.36
CA ALA A 43 4.09 -1.86 6.02
C ALA A 43 3.61 -0.42 6.19
N ILE A 44 3.56 0.09 7.43
CA ILE A 44 3.10 1.45 7.74
C ILE A 44 4.21 2.21 8.47
N SER A 45 4.50 3.42 8.01
CA SER A 45 5.29 4.42 8.74
C SER A 45 4.53 5.74 8.86
N ARG A 46 5.06 6.65 9.67
CA ARG A 46 4.51 8.01 9.76
C ARG A 46 4.57 8.71 8.40
N SER A 47 3.62 9.60 8.15
CA SER A 47 3.53 10.32 6.87
C SER A 47 4.77 11.16 6.52
N ASP A 48 5.56 11.54 7.52
CA ASP A 48 6.79 12.33 7.44
C ASP A 48 8.08 11.49 7.46
N SER A 49 7.97 10.16 7.45
CA SER A 49 9.12 9.27 7.25
C SER A 49 9.89 9.66 5.99
N ASP A 50 11.21 9.49 6.00
CA ASP A 50 12.06 9.65 4.82
C ASP A 50 11.73 8.59 3.76
N ASP A 51 12.03 8.89 2.50
CA ASP A 51 11.94 7.93 1.40
C ASP A 51 13.04 6.87 1.54
N PHE A 52 12.82 5.69 0.96
CA PHE A 52 13.87 4.67 0.83
C PHE A 52 14.97 5.16 -0.12
N ALA A 53 16.21 4.73 0.14
CA ALA A 53 17.26 4.86 -0.85
C ALA A 53 17.07 3.81 -1.95
N ASP A 54 16.73 2.58 -1.55
CA ASP A 54 16.38 1.47 -2.43
C ASP A 54 15.33 0.58 -1.75
N VAL A 55 14.17 0.42 -2.40
CA VAL A 55 13.09 -0.41 -1.86
C VAL A 55 13.42 -1.92 -1.90
N GLU A 56 14.42 -2.33 -2.69
CA GLU A 56 14.92 -3.70 -2.77
C GLU A 56 16.14 -3.94 -1.83
N ASP A 57 16.53 -2.99 -0.97
CA ASP A 57 17.61 -3.20 0.00
C ASP A 57 17.10 -3.83 1.32
N ALA A 58 17.44 -5.11 1.52
CA ALA A 58 17.13 -5.86 2.75
C ALA A 58 17.67 -5.19 4.03
N THR A 59 18.84 -4.54 3.96
CA THR A 59 19.49 -3.91 5.12
C THR A 59 18.70 -2.68 5.57
N GLU A 60 18.25 -1.88 4.62
CA GLU A 60 17.42 -0.71 4.89
C GLU A 60 16.08 -1.11 5.53
N TRP A 61 15.39 -2.10 4.96
CA TRP A 61 14.17 -2.65 5.56
C TRP A 61 14.38 -3.16 6.98
N THR A 62 15.41 -3.99 7.20
CA THR A 62 15.71 -4.54 8.52
C THR A 62 16.01 -3.46 9.56
N THR A 63 16.64 -2.35 9.14
CA THR A 63 16.95 -1.22 10.01
C THR A 63 15.71 -0.40 10.36
N ARG A 64 14.79 -0.23 9.41
CA ARG A 64 13.57 0.56 9.58
C ARG A 64 12.45 -0.22 10.27
N ILE A 65 12.34 -1.53 10.08
CA ILE A 65 11.31 -2.35 10.71
C ILE A 65 11.51 -2.37 12.23
N ALA A 66 10.52 -1.86 12.95
CA ALA A 66 10.45 -1.92 14.40
C ALA A 66 8.98 -2.01 14.79
N GLN A 67 8.55 -3.03 15.54
CA GLN A 67 7.13 -3.19 15.90
C GLN A 67 6.68 -2.28 17.06
N THR A 68 7.64 -1.73 17.81
CA THR A 68 7.40 -0.88 18.97
C THR A 68 7.71 0.58 18.65
N ALA A 69 6.86 1.50 19.13
CA ALA A 69 7.16 2.93 19.09
C ALA A 69 8.32 3.29 20.03
N ALA A 70 9.21 4.15 19.54
CA ALA A 70 10.20 4.81 20.38
C ALA A 70 9.52 5.92 21.20
N ASP A 71 9.94 6.07 22.46
CA ASP A 71 9.52 7.16 23.34
C ASP A 71 10.76 7.88 23.92
N PRO A 72 11.04 9.13 23.54
CA PRO A 72 10.27 9.96 22.60
C PRO A 72 10.42 9.50 21.16
N ALA A 73 9.39 9.73 20.33
CA ALA A 73 9.45 9.41 18.91
C ALA A 73 10.50 10.30 18.19
N PRO A 74 11.38 9.73 17.34
CA PRO A 74 12.30 10.49 16.53
C PRO A 74 11.57 11.39 15.51
N SER A 75 12.27 12.38 14.97
CA SER A 75 11.74 13.29 13.95
C SER A 75 12.79 13.54 12.85
N PRO A 76 12.61 13.02 11.63
CA PRO A 76 11.50 12.15 11.19
C PRO A 76 11.54 10.77 11.88
N ASP A 77 10.39 10.11 11.95
CA ASP A 77 10.29 8.74 12.42
C ASP A 77 10.21 7.80 11.22
N ASN A 78 11.35 7.16 10.94
CA ASN A 78 11.51 6.23 9.81
C ASN A 78 11.13 4.79 10.18
N SER A 79 10.59 4.57 11.38
CA SER A 79 10.23 3.22 11.81
C SER A 79 9.01 2.70 11.05
N ILE A 80 9.09 1.44 10.64
CA ILE A 80 8.06 0.73 9.88
C ILE A 80 7.43 -0.33 10.78
N ARG A 81 6.10 -0.33 10.86
CA ARG A 81 5.28 -1.38 11.46
C ARG A 81 4.84 -2.33 10.36
N MET A 82 5.13 -3.61 10.55
CA MET A 82 4.72 -4.67 9.63
C MET A 82 3.48 -5.33 10.20
N ILE A 83 2.35 -5.18 9.52
CA ILE A 83 1.06 -5.69 9.95
C ILE A 83 0.70 -6.85 9.04
N ARG A 84 0.51 -8.03 9.62
CA ARG A 84 0.04 -9.20 8.87
C ARG A 84 -1.46 -9.05 8.61
N VAL A 85 -1.84 -9.26 7.36
CA VAL A 85 -3.23 -9.09 6.92
C VAL A 85 -3.62 -10.22 5.96
N ILE A 86 -4.92 -10.39 5.79
CA ILE A 86 -5.51 -11.06 4.64
C ILE A 86 -6.20 -9.95 3.84
N GLY A 87 -5.71 -9.67 2.63
CA GLY A 87 -6.20 -8.53 1.88
C GLY A 87 -6.32 -8.72 0.38
N ASP A 88 -7.16 -7.87 -0.21
CA ASP A 88 -7.35 -7.76 -1.65
C ASP A 88 -7.30 -6.30 -2.11
N LYS A 89 -7.04 -6.13 -3.40
CA LYS A 89 -7.08 -4.82 -4.06
C LYS A 89 -8.06 -4.90 -5.23
N PRO A 90 -9.31 -4.43 -5.07
CA PRO A 90 -10.27 -4.39 -6.16
C PRO A 90 -9.83 -3.40 -7.26
N ALA A 91 -10.52 -3.47 -8.40
CA ALA A 91 -10.35 -2.49 -9.46
C ALA A 91 -10.67 -1.07 -8.93
N PRO A 92 -9.79 -0.08 -9.18
CA PRO A 92 -9.97 1.25 -8.62
C PRO A 92 -11.12 2.00 -9.29
N GLU A 93 -11.81 2.84 -8.52
CA GLU A 93 -12.95 3.62 -9.02
C GLU A 93 -12.45 4.77 -9.91
N VAL A 94 -12.89 4.78 -11.17
CA VAL A 94 -12.47 5.78 -12.16
C VAL A 94 -13.36 7.03 -12.08
N GLN A 95 -12.73 8.19 -11.85
CA GLN A 95 -13.42 9.48 -11.85
C GLN A 95 -13.23 10.20 -13.20
N ASN A 96 -14.32 10.35 -13.95
CA ASN A 96 -14.36 11.11 -15.20
C ASN A 96 -14.98 12.49 -14.98
N ARG A 97 -14.38 13.51 -15.61
CA ARG A 97 -14.90 14.87 -15.61
C ARG A 97 -15.05 15.38 -17.04
N THR A 98 -16.21 15.95 -17.34
CA THR A 98 -16.42 16.68 -18.59
C THR A 98 -15.80 18.07 -18.49
N VAL A 99 -14.96 18.41 -19.46
CA VAL A 99 -14.32 19.73 -19.61
C VAL A 99 -14.88 20.45 -20.85
N SER A 100 -14.43 21.70 -21.05
CA SER A 100 -14.94 22.56 -22.13
C SER A 100 -14.84 21.89 -23.50
N GLY A 101 -15.91 22.02 -24.29
CA GLY A 101 -16.05 21.38 -25.59
C GLY A 101 -16.48 19.91 -25.56
N GLY A 102 -17.07 19.43 -24.45
CA GLY A 102 -17.62 18.08 -24.35
C GLY A 102 -16.57 16.96 -24.23
N ARG A 103 -15.31 17.32 -24.03
CA ARG A 103 -14.21 16.37 -23.85
C ARG A 103 -14.29 15.75 -22.44
N GLN A 104 -14.08 14.45 -22.34
CA GLN A 104 -13.95 13.77 -21.06
C GLN A 104 -12.47 13.65 -20.71
N ILE A 105 -12.11 13.98 -19.48
CA ILE A 105 -10.79 13.66 -18.92
C ILE A 105 -10.97 12.69 -17.76
N GLN A 106 -10.11 11.68 -17.73
CA GLN A 106 -9.94 10.84 -16.56
C GLN A 106 -9.04 11.59 -15.58
N THR A 107 -9.50 11.80 -14.36
CA THR A 107 -8.78 12.63 -13.38
C THR A 107 -7.78 11.80 -12.57
N ALA A 108 -8.19 11.30 -11.41
CA ALA A 108 -7.49 10.31 -10.60
C ALA A 108 -8.48 9.18 -10.28
N LYS A 109 -7.95 8.01 -9.95
CA LYS A 109 -8.70 6.86 -9.51
C LYS A 109 -8.64 6.78 -7.99
N ASN A 110 -9.73 6.32 -7.37
CA ASN A 110 -9.71 5.97 -5.95
C ASN A 110 -9.25 4.52 -5.86
N HIS A 111 -8.11 4.30 -5.22
CA HIS A 111 -7.60 2.97 -4.95
C HIS A 111 -7.98 2.56 -3.53
N THR A 112 -8.27 1.27 -3.35
CA THR A 112 -8.66 0.70 -2.06
C THR A 112 -7.97 -0.64 -1.89
N LEU A 113 -7.42 -0.91 -0.71
CA LEU A 113 -7.13 -2.26 -0.22
C LEU A 113 -8.20 -2.59 0.81
N ASN A 114 -8.84 -3.74 0.70
CA ASN A 114 -9.63 -4.29 1.80
C ASN A 114 -8.74 -5.25 2.57
N VAL A 115 -8.80 -5.18 3.89
CA VAL A 115 -7.89 -5.95 4.75
C VAL A 115 -8.58 -6.44 6.00
N GLU A 116 -8.20 -7.63 6.40
CA GLU A 116 -8.60 -8.30 7.63
C GLU A 116 -7.36 -8.63 8.47
N ILE A 117 -7.45 -8.42 9.77
CA ILE A 117 -6.45 -8.81 10.78
C ILE A 117 -7.18 -9.68 11.81
N ASP A 118 -6.65 -10.87 12.07
CA ASP A 118 -7.20 -11.86 13.00
C ASP A 118 -6.49 -11.87 14.37
N GLU A 119 -5.36 -11.16 14.51
CA GLU A 119 -4.62 -11.00 15.76
C GLU A 119 -5.12 -9.77 16.54
N THR A 120 -5.91 -9.99 17.60
CA THR A 120 -6.62 -8.92 18.34
C THR A 120 -6.08 -8.58 19.73
N ASN A 121 -4.78 -8.76 19.95
CA ASN A 121 -4.14 -8.36 21.21
C ASN A 121 -4.28 -6.85 21.54
N SER A 122 -3.93 -6.47 22.79
CA SER A 122 -4.13 -5.11 23.31
C SER A 122 -3.43 -4.03 22.49
N ASP A 123 -2.22 -4.32 21.99
CA ASP A 123 -1.43 -3.36 21.24
C ASP A 123 -2.04 -3.11 19.87
N ASN A 124 -2.49 -4.18 19.20
CA ASN A 124 -3.23 -4.10 17.95
C ASN A 124 -4.55 -3.35 18.15
N TYR A 125 -5.27 -3.60 19.25
CA TYR A 125 -6.52 -2.87 19.54
C TYR A 125 -6.31 -1.35 19.64
N GLU A 126 -5.27 -0.90 20.36
CA GLU A 126 -4.96 0.52 20.48
C GLU A 126 -4.48 1.13 19.15
N PHE A 127 -3.69 0.39 18.36
CA PHE A 127 -3.34 0.80 17.00
C PHE A 127 -4.60 1.02 16.14
N ILE A 128 -5.52 0.06 16.12
CA ILE A 128 -6.76 0.13 15.34
C ILE A 128 -7.62 1.31 15.77
N ARG A 129 -7.77 1.55 17.08
CA ARG A 129 -8.45 2.74 17.60
C ARG A 129 -7.81 4.05 17.11
N SER A 130 -6.48 4.10 17.03
CA SER A 130 -5.79 5.30 16.52
C SER A 130 -6.12 5.59 15.04
N THR A 131 -6.38 4.55 14.24
CA THR A 131 -6.72 4.70 12.81
C THR A 131 -8.11 5.31 12.59
N GLN A 132 -8.99 5.26 13.58
CA GLN A 132 -10.35 5.82 13.48
C GLN A 132 -10.37 7.35 13.51
N CYS A 133 -9.26 8.00 13.88
CA CYS A 133 -9.07 9.45 13.81
C CYS A 133 -8.72 9.95 12.40
N ASN A 134 -8.81 9.09 11.38
CA ASN A 134 -8.45 9.37 10.00
C ASN A 134 -7.00 9.90 9.80
N PRO A 135 -5.98 9.26 10.42
CA PRO A 135 -4.59 9.62 10.18
C PRO A 135 -4.18 9.28 8.74
N THR A 136 -3.19 10.03 8.24
CA THR A 136 -2.52 9.70 6.98
C THR A 136 -1.18 9.04 7.30
N TYR A 137 -0.88 7.95 6.62
CA TYR A 137 0.37 7.22 6.76
C TYR A 137 1.15 7.19 5.46
N LYS A 138 2.43 6.83 5.55
CA LYS A 138 3.20 6.35 4.39
C LYS A 138 3.17 4.81 4.44
N LEU A 139 2.79 4.19 3.33
CA LEU A 139 2.41 2.77 3.30
C LEU A 139 3.02 2.02 2.12
N TRP A 140 3.35 0.76 2.34
CA TRP A 140 3.63 -0.22 1.29
C TRP A 140 2.79 -1.46 1.55
N TYR A 141 2.37 -2.16 0.49
CA TYR A 141 1.71 -3.46 0.63
C TYR A 141 2.53 -4.53 -0.06
N ILE A 142 2.59 -5.71 0.56
CA ILE A 142 3.35 -6.86 0.10
C ILE A 142 2.39 -8.02 -0.15
N THR A 143 2.55 -8.65 -1.31
CA THR A 143 1.76 -9.82 -1.72
C THR A 143 2.46 -11.13 -1.37
N ARG A 144 1.71 -12.24 -1.29
CA ARG A 144 2.28 -13.58 -1.06
C ARG A 144 3.32 -14.01 -2.10
N ALA A 145 3.28 -13.43 -3.30
CA ALA A 145 4.31 -13.60 -4.32
C ALA A 145 5.67 -12.94 -3.97
N GLY A 146 5.79 -12.26 -2.83
CA GLY A 146 7.01 -11.54 -2.45
C GLY A 146 7.21 -10.24 -3.25
N LEU A 147 6.12 -9.62 -3.72
CA LEU A 147 6.17 -8.35 -4.45
C LEU A 147 5.71 -7.21 -3.54
N VAL A 148 6.48 -6.12 -3.49
CA VAL A 148 6.18 -4.90 -2.74
C VAL A 148 5.72 -3.79 -3.68
N TYR A 149 4.72 -3.02 -3.22
CA TYR A 149 4.13 -1.92 -3.95
C TYR A 149 4.19 -0.63 -3.15
N GLY A 150 4.61 0.46 -3.81
CA GLY A 150 4.74 1.79 -3.21
C GLY A 150 6.02 2.53 -3.62
N GLY A 151 6.96 1.83 -4.25
CA GLY A 151 8.25 2.39 -4.67
C GLY A 151 9.06 2.96 -3.49
N ILE A 152 10.04 3.82 -3.79
CA ILE A 152 10.91 4.38 -2.76
C ILE A 152 10.18 5.37 -1.83
N CYS A 153 9.11 6.01 -2.30
CA CYS A 153 8.44 7.08 -1.55
C CYS A 153 7.25 6.62 -0.73
N GLY A 154 6.81 5.38 -0.93
CA GLY A 154 5.61 4.83 -0.33
C GLY A 154 4.32 5.53 -0.79
N ILE A 155 3.21 4.96 -0.36
CA ILE A 155 1.87 5.42 -0.68
C ILE A 155 1.38 6.29 0.47
N LYS A 156 1.08 7.56 0.22
CA LYS A 156 0.35 8.40 1.18
C LYS A 156 -1.11 8.00 1.20
N ALA A 157 -1.48 7.18 2.19
CA ALA A 157 -2.79 6.54 2.29
C ALA A 157 -3.47 6.81 3.63
N GLN A 158 -4.79 6.77 3.63
CA GLN A 158 -5.61 6.69 4.84
C GLN A 158 -5.90 5.23 5.11
N ALA A 159 -5.49 4.75 6.28
CA ALA A 159 -5.83 3.42 6.76
C ALA A 159 -6.86 3.57 7.87
N ILE A 160 -8.01 2.91 7.74
CA ILE A 160 -9.08 2.92 8.73
C ILE A 160 -9.49 1.48 8.98
N PHE A 161 -9.43 1.05 10.23
CA PHE A 161 -9.83 -0.29 10.63
C PHE A 161 -10.88 -0.22 11.74
N ASN A 162 -11.75 -1.23 11.75
CA ASN A 162 -12.84 -1.34 12.71
C ASN A 162 -12.83 -2.71 13.34
N LEU A 163 -13.14 -2.75 14.64
CA LEU A 163 -13.40 -4.00 15.33
C LEU A 163 -14.74 -4.58 14.88
N ILE A 164 -14.72 -5.82 14.41
CA ILE A 164 -15.90 -6.58 14.03
C ILE A 164 -16.08 -7.75 14.98
N GLN A 165 -17.23 -7.80 15.65
CA GLN A 165 -17.62 -8.89 16.52
C GLN A 165 -18.73 -9.71 15.85
N ASN A 166 -18.36 -10.90 15.38
CA ASN A 166 -19.30 -11.82 14.77
C ASN A 166 -20.19 -12.49 15.83
N ARG A 167 -21.37 -12.95 15.39
CA ARG A 167 -22.30 -13.72 16.23
C ARG A 167 -22.08 -15.21 16.00
N GLY A 168 -21.92 -15.99 17.05
CA GLY A 168 -21.78 -17.43 16.98
C GLY A 168 -20.80 -17.96 18.02
N ASP A 169 -20.98 -19.20 18.43
CA ASP A 169 -19.98 -19.90 19.24
C ASP A 169 -18.85 -20.39 18.33
N GLY A 170 -17.59 -20.08 18.68
CA GLY A 170 -16.41 -20.40 17.88
C GLY A 170 -15.97 -19.34 16.86
N GLU A 171 -16.68 -18.21 16.75
CA GLU A 171 -16.22 -17.06 15.97
C GLU A 171 -15.06 -16.35 16.69
N ILE A 172 -14.08 -15.88 15.93
CA ILE A 172 -12.96 -15.10 16.46
C ILE A 172 -13.19 -13.60 16.23
N GLU A 173 -12.63 -12.79 17.11
CA GLU A 173 -12.61 -11.35 16.95
C GLU A 173 -11.67 -10.97 15.80
N LYS A 174 -12.05 -9.97 15.00
CA LYS A 174 -11.27 -9.54 13.83
C LYS A 174 -11.33 -8.04 13.66
N TYR A 175 -10.27 -7.47 13.08
CA TYR A 175 -10.28 -6.11 12.58
C TYR A 175 -10.47 -6.12 11.07
N VAL A 176 -11.48 -5.40 10.58
CA VAL A 176 -11.73 -5.24 9.14
C VAL A 176 -11.58 -3.78 8.80
N GLY A 177 -10.80 -3.50 7.76
CA GLY A 177 -10.46 -2.13 7.39
C GLY A 177 -10.25 -1.93 5.91
N THR A 178 -10.08 -0.65 5.57
CA THR A 178 -9.74 -0.21 4.22
C THR A 178 -8.55 0.73 4.26
N VAL A 179 -7.64 0.54 3.32
CA VAL A 179 -6.57 1.49 3.01
C VAL A 179 -6.92 2.18 1.70
N THR A 180 -6.95 3.52 1.69
CA THR A 180 -7.35 4.28 0.50
C THR A 180 -6.34 5.36 0.13
N TRP A 181 -6.13 5.53 -1.18
CA TRP A 181 -5.35 6.62 -1.75
C TRP A 181 -5.90 7.02 -3.12
N LYS A 182 -5.40 8.13 -3.65
CA LYS A 182 -5.77 8.64 -4.97
C LYS A 182 -4.55 8.76 -5.84
N ASP A 183 -4.59 8.12 -7.00
CA ASP A 183 -3.56 8.23 -8.02
C ASP A 183 -4.15 7.95 -9.42
N ARG A 184 -3.42 8.28 -10.47
CA ARG A 184 -3.78 7.98 -11.87
C ARG A 184 -3.48 6.53 -12.24
N ILE A 185 -2.40 6.00 -11.67
CA ILE A 185 -1.87 4.67 -11.97
C ILE A 185 -1.62 3.88 -10.70
N ASP A 186 -1.43 2.57 -10.85
CA ASP A 186 -1.02 1.73 -9.74
C ASP A 186 0.41 2.07 -9.29
N PRO A 187 0.72 1.90 -7.99
CA PRO A 187 2.03 2.23 -7.44
C PRO A 187 3.15 1.38 -8.07
N PRO A 188 4.40 1.87 -8.07
CA PRO A 188 5.56 1.10 -8.54
C PRO A 188 5.69 -0.22 -7.79
N ARG A 189 6.10 -1.25 -8.52
CA ARG A 189 6.25 -2.63 -8.05
C ARG A 189 7.73 -3.02 -8.08
N ALA A 190 8.21 -3.65 -7.01
CA ALA A 190 9.56 -4.22 -6.90
C ALA A 190 9.52 -5.57 -6.18
N ASN A 191 10.64 -6.29 -6.13
CA ASN A 191 10.75 -7.49 -5.30
C ASN A 191 10.88 -7.07 -3.83
N PHE A 192 10.17 -7.75 -2.95
CA PHE A 192 10.32 -7.53 -1.53
C PHE A 192 11.58 -8.26 -1.05
N PRO A 193 12.59 -7.55 -0.52
CA PRO A 193 13.91 -8.14 -0.32
C PRO A 193 14.00 -9.10 0.87
N LEU A 194 12.95 -9.16 1.70
CA LEU A 194 12.85 -10.09 2.82
C LEU A 194 11.84 -11.23 2.55
N ALA A 195 11.43 -11.43 1.29
CA ALA A 195 10.47 -12.48 0.94
C ALA A 195 10.95 -13.87 1.43
N GLY A 196 10.10 -14.55 2.20
CA GLY A 196 10.42 -15.86 2.79
C GLY A 196 11.26 -15.83 4.07
N GLU A 197 11.81 -14.68 4.45
CA GLU A 197 12.57 -14.51 5.71
C GLU A 197 11.71 -13.96 6.85
N VAL A 198 10.57 -13.34 6.51
CA VAL A 198 9.73 -12.65 7.48
C VAL A 198 8.75 -13.60 8.18
N ASN A 199 9.14 -14.07 9.36
CA ASN A 199 8.24 -14.68 10.33
C ASN A 199 8.23 -13.77 11.58
N PHE A 200 7.42 -12.71 11.55
CA PHE A 200 7.15 -11.92 12.75
C PHE A 200 6.06 -12.57 13.58
#